data_AF-A0A7G5DZM9-F1
#
_entry.id   AF-A0A7G5DZM9-F1
#
_cell.length_a   1.000
_cell.length_b   1.000
_cell.length_c   1.000
_cell.angle_alpha   90.00
_cell.angle_beta   90.00
_cell.angle_gamma   90.00
#
_symmetry.space_group_name_H-M   'P 1'
#
loop_
_entity.id
_entity.type
_entity.pdbx_description
1 polymer ?
#
loop_
_entity_poly.entity_id
_entity_poly.type
_entity_poly.pdbx_seq_one_letter_code
_entity_poly.pdbx_strand_id
1 'polypeptide(L)'
;MFKQYKPEPNNSTSWNDMKMLKLFVESFFVSLIFNLIGNNGFKLNRFWTPAYWTWTLAFTLAIVVAALLIRVRLKVLWIHWQKKYPQLQLFRSGRVQTNSLPKSELVWAILSTSLAVLMLYLCFIFLIAFVRSGSTYMLFINYLFHYTPFVATGCLVYVSYVFIGGQLWWLTPTNALALFSDLLPEKIVPVEKVVTIVPPSALDKSIPIGSLYDVLYLQARFDLSSLRKDAVRMFDVPFYFSKKGKKQVVLIDGTRLEADHFLKELETSGLDKWFFRISSTCRVNMMHIRFPISPNATQLEFRKEVFQSLRLKMTAMEIGNLLQVTEWMRKEKKLKDFLDDVHNLRHKGWDQLIPLN
;
A
#
# COMPACT_ATOMS: atom_id res chain seq x y z
N MET A 1 33.88 -19.87 -14.63
CA MET A 1 34.13 -18.91 -13.52
C MET A 1 32.80 -18.26 -13.16
N PHE A 2 32.08 -18.79 -12.17
CA PHE A 2 30.75 -18.29 -11.79
C PHE A 2 30.91 -16.97 -11.03
N LYS A 3 30.45 -15.85 -11.62
CA LYS A 3 30.28 -14.60 -10.88
C LYS A 3 29.08 -14.76 -9.94
N GLN A 4 29.35 -14.85 -8.64
CA GLN A 4 28.33 -14.72 -7.59
C GLN A 4 27.58 -13.41 -7.78
N TYR A 5 26.28 -13.51 -8.02
CA TYR A 5 25.35 -12.39 -8.08
C TYR A 5 25.19 -11.85 -6.65
N LYS A 6 25.73 -10.66 -6.39
CA LYS A 6 25.54 -9.95 -5.13
C LYS A 6 24.20 -9.20 -5.23
N PRO A 7 23.21 -9.48 -4.38
CA PRO A 7 21.93 -8.77 -4.45
C PRO A 7 22.15 -7.29 -4.12
N GLU A 8 21.64 -6.40 -4.97
CA GLU A 8 21.60 -4.98 -4.66
C GLU A 8 20.61 -4.71 -3.52
N PRO A 9 20.94 -3.81 -2.58
CA PRO A 9 20.10 -3.51 -1.44
C PRO A 9 18.80 -2.82 -1.88
N ASN A 10 17.70 -3.37 -1.39
CA ASN A 10 16.35 -2.88 -1.61
C ASN A 10 16.18 -1.51 -0.94
N ASN A 11 16.24 -0.42 -1.71
CA ASN A 11 16.16 0.97 -1.21
C ASN A 11 14.83 1.32 -0.49
N SER A 12 13.79 0.49 -0.63
CA SER A 12 12.54 0.64 0.14
C SER A 12 12.68 0.18 1.59
N THR A 13 13.60 -0.74 1.86
CA THR A 13 13.92 -1.25 3.19
C THR A 13 14.75 -0.20 3.95
N SER A 14 15.78 0.38 3.31
CA SER A 14 16.65 1.36 3.95
C SER A 14 15.91 2.61 4.46
N TRP A 15 14.87 3.06 3.77
CA TRP A 15 14.10 4.24 4.18
C TRP A 15 13.18 3.97 5.38
N ASN A 16 12.63 2.75 5.48
CA ASN A 16 11.84 2.31 6.64
C ASN A 16 12.73 1.98 7.84
N ASP A 17 13.89 1.38 7.58
CA ASP A 17 14.92 1.09 8.58
C ASP A 17 15.43 2.40 9.22
N MET A 18 15.64 3.44 8.40
CA MET A 18 16.09 4.75 8.88
C MET A 18 15.04 5.47 9.74
N LYS A 19 13.73 5.22 9.51
CA LYS A 19 12.66 5.75 10.37
C LYS A 19 12.48 4.98 11.67
N MET A 20 12.60 3.66 11.64
CA MET A 20 12.58 2.82 12.83
C MET A 20 13.79 3.10 13.72
N LEU A 21 14.97 3.26 13.11
CA LEU A 21 16.18 3.70 13.79
C LEU A 21 15.99 5.07 14.44
N LYS A 22 15.43 6.04 13.71
CA LYS A 22 15.11 7.36 14.27
C LYS A 22 14.14 7.28 15.45
N LEU A 23 13.06 6.50 15.33
CA LEU A 23 12.11 6.27 16.43
C LEU A 23 12.80 5.66 17.66
N PHE A 24 13.67 4.67 17.44
CA PHE A 24 14.42 4.03 18.51
C PHE A 24 15.38 5.01 19.20
N VAL A 25 16.13 5.80 18.44
CA VAL A 25 17.07 6.81 18.96
C VAL A 25 16.35 7.89 19.76
N GLU A 26 15.22 8.41 19.25
CA GLU A 26 14.40 9.39 19.97
C GLU A 26 13.80 8.80 21.24
N SER A 27 13.27 7.57 21.18
CA SER A 27 12.73 6.85 22.34
C SER A 27 13.81 6.60 23.39
N PHE A 28 15.03 6.27 22.96
CA PHE A 28 16.17 6.05 23.83
C PHE A 28 16.59 7.34 24.55
N PHE A 29 16.64 8.46 23.83
CA PHE A 29 16.96 9.76 24.42
C PHE A 29 15.90 10.23 25.44
N VAL A 30 14.61 10.04 25.13
CA VAL A 30 13.51 10.32 26.08
C VAL A 30 13.63 9.44 27.32
N SER A 31 13.94 8.15 27.15
CA SER A 31 14.13 7.21 28.27
C SER A 31 15.30 7.61 29.16
N LEU A 32 16.40 8.06 28.56
CA LEU A 32 17.61 8.49 29.25
C LEU A 32 17.34 9.74 30.11
N ILE A 33 16.64 10.73 29.55
CA ILE A 33 16.20 11.94 30.28
C ILE A 33 15.22 11.57 31.40
N PHE A 34 14.22 10.75 31.12
CA PHE A 34 13.23 10.34 32.11
C PHE A 34 13.88 9.64 33.31
N ASN A 35 14.82 8.73 33.06
CA ASN A 35 15.56 8.04 34.12
C ASN A 35 16.56 8.93 34.88
N LEU A 36 17.05 10.02 34.27
CA LEU A 36 17.86 11.04 34.96
C LEU A 36 17.01 11.93 35.89
N ILE A 37 15.76 12.18 35.52
CA ILE A 37 14.84 13.04 36.30
C ILE A 37 14.13 12.24 37.42
N GLY A 38 14.02 10.91 37.30
CA GLY A 38 13.38 10.00 38.26
C GLY A 38 14.08 9.88 39.61
N ASN A 39 14.02 10.96 40.41
CA ASN A 39 14.73 11.10 41.70
C ASN A 39 13.83 10.78 42.92
N ASN A 40 12.51 10.71 42.75
CA ASN A 40 11.56 10.44 43.83
C ASN A 40 11.32 8.93 43.97
N GLY A 41 12.09 8.27 44.85
CA GLY A 41 11.79 6.92 45.37
C GLY A 41 12.41 5.74 44.61
N PHE A 42 12.82 5.89 43.34
CA PHE A 42 13.36 4.77 42.53
C PHE A 42 14.89 4.59 42.62
N LYS A 43 15.60 5.57 43.20
CA LYS A 43 17.08 5.57 43.34
C LYS A 43 17.80 5.15 42.04
N LEU A 44 17.37 5.68 40.88
CA LEU A 44 17.96 5.40 39.57
C LEU A 44 19.21 6.26 39.28
N ASN A 45 19.58 7.14 40.21
CA ASN A 45 20.54 8.25 40.10
C ASN A 45 21.99 7.92 39.66
N ARG A 46 22.34 6.66 39.42
CA ARG A 46 23.70 6.30 38.99
C ARG A 46 23.67 5.92 37.51
N PHE A 47 23.94 6.94 36.68
CA PHE A 47 24.09 6.91 35.21
C PHE A 47 25.02 5.80 34.67
N TRP A 48 25.75 5.11 35.55
CA TRP A 48 26.71 4.06 35.22
C TRP A 48 26.38 2.68 35.79
N THR A 49 25.22 2.49 36.42
CA THR A 49 24.84 1.17 36.95
C THR A 49 24.18 0.29 35.89
N PRO A 50 24.39 -1.04 35.90
CA PRO A 50 23.64 -1.96 35.06
C PRO A 50 22.12 -1.78 35.20
N ALA A 51 21.64 -1.49 36.41
CA ALA A 51 20.23 -1.21 36.67
C ALA A 51 19.71 0.02 35.89
N TYR A 52 20.47 1.12 35.84
CA TYR A 52 20.09 2.31 35.08
C TYR A 52 19.92 2.00 33.58
N TRP A 53 20.88 1.28 32.99
CA TRP A 53 20.83 0.92 31.56
C TRP A 53 19.71 -0.06 31.23
N THR A 54 19.45 -1.06 32.09
CA THR A 54 18.32 -1.99 31.94
C THR A 54 16.99 -1.24 31.96
N TRP A 55 16.81 -0.28 32.86
CA TRP A 55 15.61 0.56 32.91
C TRP A 55 15.46 1.44 31.67
N THR A 56 16.55 2.07 31.22
CA THR A 56 16.53 2.90 30.01
C THR A 56 16.15 2.09 28.79
N LEU A 57 16.71 0.90 28.62
CA LEU A 57 16.43 0.04 27.48
C LEU A 57 15.01 -0.54 27.52
N ALA A 58 14.53 -0.94 28.69
CA ALA A 58 13.16 -1.44 28.86
C ALA A 58 12.10 -0.34 28.64
N PHE A 59 12.36 0.88 29.12
CA PHE A 59 11.49 2.03 28.86
C PHE A 59 11.50 2.43 27.37
N THR A 60 12.67 2.38 26.74
CA THR A 60 12.81 2.59 25.29
C THR A 60 11.94 1.59 24.52
N LEU A 61 12.03 0.31 24.88
CA LEU A 61 11.24 -0.75 24.27
C LEU A 61 9.73 -0.51 24.49
N ALA A 62 9.32 -0.13 25.70
CA ALA A 62 7.93 0.18 26.00
C ALA A 62 7.39 1.34 25.13
N ILE A 63 8.17 2.41 24.93
CA ILE A 63 7.81 3.52 24.03
C ILE A 63 7.67 3.04 22.58
N VAL A 64 8.62 2.24 22.09
CA VAL A 64 8.60 1.72 20.72
C VAL A 64 7.37 0.83 20.51
N VAL A 65 7.11 -0.11 21.42
CA VAL A 65 5.94 -1.00 21.33
C VAL A 65 4.63 -0.20 21.41
N ALA A 66 4.55 0.80 22.29
CA ALA A 66 3.40 1.69 22.36
C ALA A 66 3.18 2.45 21.04
N ALA A 67 4.22 3.03 20.46
CA ALA A 67 4.14 3.75 19.19
C ALA A 67 3.67 2.84 18.03
N LEU A 68 4.11 1.58 18.00
CA LEU A 68 3.64 0.58 17.03
C LEU A 68 2.17 0.23 17.28
N LEU A 69 1.78 -0.05 18.52
CA LEU A 69 0.42 -0.40 18.92
C LEU A 69 -0.59 0.70 18.53
N ILE A 70 -0.27 1.96 18.82
CA ILE A 70 -1.12 3.12 18.48
C ILE A 70 -1.39 3.17 16.98
N ARG A 71 -0.38 2.92 16.15
CA ARG A 71 -0.49 2.95 14.69
C ARG A 71 -1.26 1.74 14.14
N VAL A 72 -1.07 0.56 14.73
CA VAL A 72 -1.89 -0.63 14.40
C VAL A 72 -3.35 -0.37 14.75
N ARG A 73 -3.63 0.17 15.94
CA ARG A 73 -4.99 0.52 16.38
C ARG A 73 -5.63 1.55 15.47
N LEU A 74 -4.93 2.63 15.13
CA LEU A 74 -5.42 3.65 14.18
C LEU A 74 -5.84 3.01 12.85
N LYS A 75 -5.08 2.03 12.36
CA LYS A 75 -5.41 1.33 11.12
C LYS A 75 -6.63 0.42 11.24
N VAL A 76 -6.70 -0.40 12.29
CA VAL A 76 -7.85 -1.27 12.55
C VAL A 76 -9.13 -0.44 12.67
N LEU A 77 -9.05 0.68 13.38
CA LEU A 77 -10.15 1.62 13.54
C LEU A 77 -10.52 2.29 12.23
N TRP A 78 -9.54 2.69 11.41
CA TRP A 78 -9.81 3.19 10.07
C TRP A 78 -10.58 2.17 9.22
N ILE A 79 -10.17 0.90 9.20
CA ILE A 79 -10.88 -0.16 8.47
C ILE A 79 -12.32 -0.31 9.00
N HIS A 80 -12.49 -0.29 10.32
CA HIS A 80 -13.80 -0.35 10.96
C HIS A 80 -14.67 0.85 10.55
N TRP A 81 -14.15 2.06 10.62
CA TRP A 81 -14.85 3.29 10.27
C TRP A 81 -15.18 3.36 8.78
N GLN A 82 -14.29 2.91 7.90
CA GLN A 82 -14.55 2.86 6.46
C GLN A 82 -15.69 1.88 6.13
N LYS A 83 -15.82 0.79 6.90
CA LYS A 83 -16.96 -0.14 6.79
C LYS A 83 -18.26 0.45 7.34
N LYS A 84 -18.18 1.20 8.45
CA LYS A 84 -19.34 1.80 9.13
C LYS A 84 -19.86 3.05 8.40
N TYR A 85 -18.98 3.82 7.77
CA TYR A 85 -19.26 5.07 7.07
C TYR A 85 -18.64 5.06 5.65
N PRO A 86 -19.13 4.21 4.74
CA PRO A 86 -18.55 4.04 3.39
C PRO A 86 -18.56 5.32 2.55
N GLN A 87 -19.51 6.21 2.80
CA GLN A 87 -19.66 7.51 2.15
C GLN A 87 -18.58 8.53 2.55
N LEU A 88 -17.87 8.31 3.67
CA LEU A 88 -16.80 9.18 4.11
C LEU A 88 -15.47 8.71 3.49
N GLN A 89 -14.81 9.60 2.75
CA GLN A 89 -13.45 9.34 2.27
C GLN A 89 -12.45 9.52 3.42
N LEU A 90 -12.26 8.48 4.23
CA LEU A 90 -11.44 8.53 5.44
C LEU A 90 -9.95 8.33 5.18
N PHE A 91 -9.52 8.20 3.93
CA PHE A 91 -8.10 8.08 3.57
C PHE A 91 -7.78 8.97 2.37
N ARG A 92 -6.87 9.93 2.56
CA ARG A 92 -6.42 10.85 1.51
C ARG A 92 -4.95 11.19 1.70
N SER A 93 -4.16 11.15 0.63
CA SER A 93 -2.73 11.52 0.62
C SER A 93 -1.88 10.80 1.69
N GLY A 94 -2.14 9.52 1.91
CA GLY A 94 -1.38 8.72 2.89
C GLY A 94 -1.75 8.97 4.36
N ARG A 95 -2.86 9.68 4.62
CA ARG A 95 -3.32 10.00 5.98
C ARG A 95 -4.78 9.59 6.17
N VAL A 96 -5.08 9.12 7.38
CA VAL A 96 -6.45 8.91 7.84
C VAL A 96 -7.08 10.27 8.12
N GLN A 97 -8.20 10.57 7.46
CA GLN A 97 -8.96 11.80 7.63
C GLN A 97 -9.96 11.62 8.76
N THR A 98 -9.54 11.94 10.00
CA THR A 98 -10.39 11.80 11.19
C THR A 98 -11.37 12.95 11.38
N ASN A 99 -11.18 14.07 10.67
CA ASN A 99 -12.01 15.26 10.80
C ASN A 99 -13.45 15.07 10.27
N SER A 100 -13.65 14.12 9.37
CA SER A 100 -14.95 13.77 8.82
C SER A 100 -15.71 12.75 9.68
N LEU A 101 -15.09 12.19 10.72
CA LEU A 101 -15.74 11.23 11.62
C LEU A 101 -16.62 11.94 12.66
N PRO A 102 -17.66 11.26 13.17
CA PRO A 102 -18.35 11.69 14.37
C PRO A 102 -17.37 11.88 15.53
N LYS A 103 -17.47 13.00 16.24
CA LYS A 103 -16.56 13.32 17.36
C LYS A 103 -16.57 12.24 18.45
N SER A 104 -17.71 11.60 18.69
CA SER A 104 -17.86 10.50 19.65
C SER A 104 -16.99 9.29 19.31
N GLU A 105 -16.93 8.92 18.03
CA GLU A 105 -16.09 7.80 17.54
C GLU A 105 -14.60 8.10 17.71
N LEU A 106 -14.19 9.32 17.38
CA LEU A 106 -12.80 9.75 17.52
C LEU A 106 -12.38 9.80 19.00
N VAL A 107 -13.22 10.35 19.88
CA VAL A 107 -12.96 10.42 21.33
C VAL A 107 -12.87 9.01 21.92
N TRP A 108 -13.81 8.12 21.58
CA TRP A 108 -13.78 6.73 22.04
C TRP A 108 -12.52 6.01 21.59
N ALA A 109 -12.11 6.19 20.33
CA ALA A 109 -10.89 5.61 19.80
C ALA A 109 -9.61 6.11 20.50
N ILE A 110 -9.53 7.41 20.78
CA ILE A 110 -8.41 8.01 21.52
C ILE A 110 -8.35 7.45 22.95
N LEU A 111 -9.48 7.42 23.65
CA LEU A 111 -9.54 6.95 25.05
C LEU A 111 -9.23 5.46 25.15
N SER A 112 -9.85 4.62 24.31
CA SER A 112 -9.62 3.17 24.32
C SER A 112 -8.18 2.81 23.94
N THR A 113 -7.57 3.52 22.99
CA THR A 113 -6.17 3.31 22.60
C THR A 113 -5.22 3.78 23.71
N SER A 114 -5.49 4.93 24.32
CA SER A 114 -4.69 5.45 25.45
C SER A 114 -4.72 4.49 26.64
N LEU A 115 -5.89 3.93 26.97
CA LEU A 115 -6.02 2.94 28.03
C LEU A 115 -5.22 1.67 27.73
N ALA A 116 -5.30 1.15 26.49
CA ALA A 116 -4.54 -0.05 26.10
C ALA A 116 -3.03 0.17 26.18
N VAL A 117 -2.54 1.33 25.74
CA VAL A 117 -1.12 1.70 25.83
C VAL A 117 -0.68 1.84 27.29
N LEU A 118 -1.49 2.49 28.12
CA LEU A 118 -1.19 2.66 29.54
C LEU A 118 -1.11 1.32 30.28
N MET A 119 -2.04 0.40 30.00
CA MET A 119 -2.02 -0.95 30.60
C MET A 119 -0.78 -1.75 30.18
N LEU A 120 -0.42 -1.68 28.89
CA LEU A 120 0.80 -2.32 28.40
C LEU A 120 2.04 -1.75 29.08
N TYR A 121 2.12 -0.43 29.17
CA TYR A 121 3.20 0.28 29.84
C TYR A 121 3.33 -0.13 31.32
N LEU A 122 2.22 -0.16 32.06
CA LEU A 122 2.20 -0.60 33.46
C LEU A 122 2.62 -2.07 33.61
N CYS A 123 2.31 -2.93 32.64
CA CYS A 123 2.80 -4.31 32.62
C CYS A 123 4.33 -4.36 32.51
N PHE A 124 4.93 -3.57 31.61
CA PHE A 124 6.39 -3.46 31.53
C PHE A 124 7.01 -2.98 32.85
N ILE A 125 6.44 -1.95 33.48
CA ILE A 125 6.93 -1.44 34.76
C ILE A 125 6.80 -2.49 35.88
N PHE A 126 5.70 -3.23 35.92
CA PHE A 126 5.51 -4.31 36.87
C PHE A 126 6.54 -5.44 36.69
N LEU A 127 6.77 -5.87 35.44
CA LEU A 127 7.77 -6.90 35.12
C LEU A 127 9.19 -6.45 35.52
N ILE A 128 9.53 -5.18 35.28
CA ILE A 128 10.84 -4.63 35.66
C ILE A 128 10.98 -4.55 37.19
N ALA A 129 9.92 -4.16 37.89
CA ALA A 129 9.90 -4.13 39.35
C ALA A 129 10.07 -5.54 39.95
N PHE A 130 9.52 -6.57 39.31
CA PHE A 130 9.57 -7.96 39.76
C PHE A 130 10.97 -8.57 39.72
N VAL A 131 11.83 -8.13 38.79
CA VAL A 131 13.20 -8.64 38.62
C VAL A 131 14.18 -8.06 39.68
N ARG A 132 13.76 -7.07 40.47
CA ARG A 132 14.64 -6.41 41.45
C ARG A 132 14.56 -7.08 42.83
N SER A 133 15.70 -7.19 43.50
CA SER A 133 15.75 -7.56 44.92
C SER A 133 15.14 -6.46 45.78
N GLY A 134 13.91 -6.65 46.27
CA GLY A 134 13.17 -5.72 47.12
C GLY A 134 11.66 -5.98 47.12
N SER A 135 10.88 -5.16 47.84
CA SER A 135 9.41 -5.23 47.79
C SER A 135 8.91 -4.65 46.46
N THR A 136 8.74 -5.52 45.46
CA THR A 136 8.13 -5.23 44.14
C THR A 136 6.86 -4.41 44.25
N TYR A 137 6.03 -4.74 45.25
CA TYR A 137 4.75 -4.09 45.50
C TYR A 137 4.90 -2.62 45.90
N MET A 138 5.81 -2.30 46.82
CA MET A 138 6.06 -0.91 47.25
C MET A 138 6.66 -0.06 46.14
N LEU A 139 7.55 -0.63 45.32
CA LEU A 139 8.10 0.06 44.15
C LEU A 139 7.00 0.36 43.13
N PHE A 140 6.14 -0.60 42.83
CA PHE A 140 5.05 -0.40 41.87
C PHE A 140 4.02 0.63 42.36
N ILE A 141 3.68 0.63 43.65
CA ILE A 141 2.77 1.62 44.25
C ILE A 141 3.35 3.04 44.16
N ASN A 142 4.61 3.22 44.55
CA ASN A 142 5.26 4.53 44.45
C ASN A 142 5.34 5.01 43.00
N TYR A 143 5.49 4.07 42.04
CA TYR A 143 5.45 4.39 40.62
C TYR A 143 4.07 4.95 40.24
N LEU A 144 3.02 4.23 40.65
CA LEU A 144 1.64 4.56 40.36
C LEU A 144 1.24 5.95 40.84
N PHE A 145 1.59 6.31 42.08
CA PHE A 145 1.21 7.59 42.63
C PHE A 145 1.99 8.77 42.04
N HIS A 146 3.29 8.61 41.76
CA HIS A 146 4.14 9.74 41.38
C HIS A 146 4.29 9.92 39.87
N TYR A 147 4.22 8.84 39.07
CA TYR A 147 4.59 8.89 37.66
C TYR A 147 3.42 8.56 36.72
N THR A 148 2.44 7.75 37.14
CA THR A 148 1.31 7.38 36.28
C THR A 148 0.49 8.58 35.79
N PRO A 149 0.19 9.63 36.58
CA PRO A 149 -0.55 10.79 36.06
C PRO A 149 0.17 11.48 34.90
N PHE A 150 1.48 11.66 35.01
CA PHE A 150 2.29 12.28 33.96
C PHE A 150 2.38 11.39 32.72
N VAL A 151 2.59 10.08 32.90
CA VAL A 151 2.64 9.11 31.79
C VAL A 151 1.28 8.98 31.10
N ALA A 152 0.18 8.92 31.86
CA ALA A 152 -1.17 8.86 31.30
C ALA A 152 -1.49 10.11 30.48
N THR A 153 -1.10 11.29 30.97
CA THR A 153 -1.28 12.56 30.25
C THR A 153 -0.44 12.58 28.97
N GLY A 154 0.84 12.22 29.05
CA GLY A 154 1.72 12.12 27.88
C GLY A 154 1.20 11.12 26.85
N CYS A 155 0.70 9.98 27.30
CA CYS A 155 0.06 8.97 26.43
C CYS A 155 -1.16 9.54 25.71
N LEU A 156 -2.06 10.20 26.44
CA LEU A 156 -3.27 10.78 25.85
C LEU A 156 -2.93 11.86 24.83
N VAL A 157 -1.97 12.74 25.12
CA VAL A 157 -1.48 13.77 24.20
C VAL A 157 -0.90 13.13 22.93
N TYR A 158 -0.04 12.12 23.08
CA TYR A 158 0.60 11.47 21.94
C TYR A 158 -0.39 10.69 21.07
N VAL A 159 -1.30 9.92 21.68
CA VAL A 159 -2.37 9.22 20.96
C VAL A 159 -3.25 10.23 20.21
N SER A 160 -3.64 11.32 20.86
CA SER A 160 -4.43 12.39 20.23
C SER A 160 -3.68 12.98 19.03
N TYR A 161 -2.40 13.30 19.18
CA TYR A 161 -1.55 13.80 18.10
C TYR A 161 -1.49 12.83 16.91
N VAL A 162 -1.29 11.53 17.16
CA VAL A 162 -1.22 10.51 16.10
C VAL A 162 -2.56 10.34 15.39
N PHE A 163 -3.66 10.32 16.14
CA PHE A 163 -5.00 10.16 15.58
C PHE A 163 -5.44 11.38 14.78
N ILE A 164 -5.20 12.59 15.28
CA ILE A 164 -5.51 13.84 14.57
C ILE A 164 -4.58 14.02 13.35
N GLY A 165 -3.30 13.64 13.48
CA GLY A 165 -2.33 13.72 12.39
C GLY A 165 -2.54 12.67 11.29
N GLY A 166 -3.12 11.51 11.62
CA GLY A 166 -3.54 10.48 10.68
C GLY A 166 -2.40 9.74 9.94
N GLN A 167 -1.14 9.94 10.32
CA GLN A 167 0.02 9.46 9.54
C GLN A 167 0.45 8.02 9.90
N LEU A 168 0.39 7.12 8.91
CA LEU A 168 0.81 5.71 9.03
C LEU A 168 2.22 5.48 8.46
N TRP A 169 3.28 5.87 9.18
CA TRP A 169 4.65 5.92 8.62
C TRP A 169 5.33 4.58 8.31
N TRP A 170 4.87 3.46 8.86
CA TRP A 170 5.52 2.13 8.69
C TRP A 170 4.58 1.05 8.10
N LEU A 171 3.31 1.41 7.87
CA LEU A 171 2.27 0.45 7.49
C LEU A 171 1.58 0.94 6.22
N THR A 172 2.34 0.94 5.13
CA THR A 172 1.81 1.02 3.78
C THR A 172 0.71 -0.04 3.58
N PRO A 173 -0.25 0.19 2.67
CA PRO A 173 -1.29 -0.79 2.34
C PRO A 173 -0.72 -2.20 2.08
N THR A 174 0.48 -2.26 1.48
CA THR A 174 1.23 -3.47 1.15
C THR A 174 1.67 -4.29 2.36
N ASN A 175 2.24 -3.67 3.40
CA ASN A 175 2.73 -4.40 4.58
C ASN A 175 1.60 -4.86 5.50
N ALA A 176 0.41 -4.25 5.39
CA ALA A 176 -0.78 -4.66 6.13
C ALA A 176 -1.51 -5.83 5.50
N LEU A 177 -1.56 -5.86 4.17
CA LEU A 177 -2.11 -7.00 3.45
C LEU A 177 -1.32 -8.27 3.79
N ALA A 178 0.00 -8.15 3.93
CA ALA A 178 0.87 -9.26 4.32
C ALA A 178 0.71 -9.70 5.79
N LEU A 179 0.35 -8.80 6.70
CA LEU A 179 0.26 -9.08 8.14
C LEU A 179 -1.14 -9.48 8.61
N PHE A 180 -2.18 -9.18 7.81
CA PHE A 180 -3.58 -9.40 8.14
C PHE A 180 -4.37 -10.08 7.00
N SER A 181 -3.70 -10.64 5.98
CA SER A 181 -4.36 -11.43 4.92
C SER A 181 -5.27 -12.51 5.49
N ASP A 182 -4.83 -13.13 6.58
CA ASP A 182 -5.48 -14.29 7.17
C ASP A 182 -6.61 -13.90 8.15
N LEU A 183 -6.70 -12.62 8.51
CA LEU A 183 -7.72 -12.06 9.43
C LEU A 183 -8.77 -11.22 8.71
N LEU A 184 -8.62 -10.99 7.41
CA LEU A 184 -9.63 -10.36 6.58
C LEU A 184 -10.54 -11.47 6.01
N PRO A 185 -11.75 -11.68 6.54
CA PRO A 185 -12.73 -12.44 5.78
C PRO A 185 -12.91 -11.73 4.44
N GLU A 186 -12.78 -12.50 3.37
CA GLU A 186 -13.19 -12.17 2.00
C GLU A 186 -14.62 -11.63 2.05
N LYS A 187 -14.79 -10.33 2.27
CA LYS A 187 -16.12 -9.75 2.34
C LYS A 187 -16.56 -9.41 0.93
N ILE A 188 -17.18 -10.43 0.34
CA ILE A 188 -18.28 -10.35 -0.63
C ILE A 188 -19.17 -9.16 -0.24
N VAL A 189 -19.26 -8.20 -1.15
CA VAL A 189 -20.15 -7.04 -1.06
C VAL A 189 -21.61 -7.54 -0.99
N PRO A 190 -22.41 -7.14 0.00
CA PRO A 190 -23.83 -7.46 -0.02
C PRO A 190 -24.51 -6.54 -1.04
N VAL A 191 -24.86 -7.10 -2.19
CA VAL A 191 -25.73 -6.44 -3.17
C VAL A 191 -27.15 -6.54 -2.65
N GLU A 192 -27.71 -5.39 -2.27
CA GLU A 192 -29.14 -5.24 -1.99
C GLU A 192 -29.92 -5.48 -3.30
N LYS A 193 -30.90 -6.39 -3.24
CA LYS A 193 -31.83 -6.84 -4.29
C LYS A 193 -31.19 -7.46 -5.55
N VAL A 194 -30.99 -8.78 -5.44
CA VAL A 194 -30.71 -9.71 -6.53
C VAL A 194 -31.90 -9.75 -7.50
N VAL A 195 -31.82 -8.97 -8.57
CA VAL A 195 -32.07 -9.53 -9.90
C VAL A 195 -30.92 -10.50 -10.14
N THR A 196 -31.18 -11.72 -10.59
CA THR A 196 -30.13 -12.71 -10.88
C THR A 196 -29.27 -12.19 -12.04
N ILE A 197 -28.25 -11.37 -11.75
CA ILE A 197 -27.33 -10.85 -12.75
C ILE A 197 -26.37 -12.00 -13.06
N VAL A 198 -26.56 -12.61 -14.22
CA VAL A 198 -25.58 -13.51 -14.81
C VAL A 198 -24.24 -12.75 -14.85
N PRO A 199 -23.13 -13.31 -14.32
CA PRO A 199 -21.85 -12.64 -14.37
C PRO A 199 -21.49 -12.34 -15.83
N PRO A 200 -20.90 -11.16 -16.11
CA PRO A 200 -20.62 -10.75 -17.48
C PRO A 200 -19.71 -11.77 -18.18
N SER A 201 -20.01 -12.04 -19.44
CA SER A 201 -19.31 -13.00 -20.28
C SER A 201 -18.49 -12.29 -21.35
N ALA A 202 -17.48 -12.96 -21.92
CA ALA A 202 -16.70 -12.41 -23.03
C ALA A 202 -17.55 -12.15 -24.29
N LEU A 203 -18.71 -12.81 -24.42
CA LEU A 203 -19.66 -12.65 -25.52
C LEU A 203 -20.50 -11.38 -25.38
N ASP A 204 -20.52 -10.76 -24.21
CA ASP A 204 -21.27 -9.54 -23.97
C ASP A 204 -20.69 -8.42 -24.83
N LYS A 205 -21.56 -7.55 -25.35
CA LYS A 205 -21.14 -6.44 -26.21
C LYS A 205 -20.33 -5.37 -25.46
N SER A 206 -20.54 -5.28 -24.15
CA SER A 206 -19.87 -4.37 -23.23
C SER A 206 -19.74 -5.03 -21.87
N ILE A 207 -18.55 -4.98 -21.27
CA ILE A 207 -18.29 -5.46 -19.91
C ILE A 207 -17.90 -4.25 -19.05
N PRO A 208 -18.38 -4.13 -17.80
CA PRO A 208 -17.90 -3.11 -16.88
C PRO A 208 -16.37 -3.14 -16.76
N ILE A 209 -15.72 -1.98 -16.92
CA ILE A 209 -14.26 -1.88 -17.02
C ILE A 209 -13.51 -2.54 -15.84
N GLY A 210 -14.09 -2.51 -14.64
CA GLY A 210 -13.52 -3.14 -13.45
C GLY A 210 -13.46 -4.68 -13.51
N SER A 211 -14.35 -5.30 -14.28
CA SER A 211 -14.44 -6.76 -14.46
C SER A 211 -13.91 -7.23 -15.81
N LEU A 212 -13.63 -6.30 -16.74
CA LEU A 212 -13.20 -6.59 -18.11
C LEU A 212 -12.00 -7.54 -18.13
N TYR A 213 -10.92 -7.18 -17.44
CA TYR A 213 -9.72 -8.01 -17.41
C TYR A 213 -10.01 -9.44 -16.95
N ASP A 214 -10.77 -9.60 -15.88
CA ASP A 214 -11.02 -10.92 -15.27
C ASP A 214 -11.82 -11.81 -16.23
N VAL A 215 -12.82 -11.24 -16.89
CA VAL A 215 -13.63 -11.96 -17.89
C VAL A 215 -12.79 -12.38 -19.10
N LEU A 216 -12.01 -11.45 -19.67
CA LEU A 216 -11.19 -11.76 -20.86
C LEU A 216 -10.05 -12.74 -20.52
N TYR A 217 -9.39 -12.55 -19.38
CA TYR A 217 -8.30 -13.41 -18.94
C TYR A 217 -8.77 -14.83 -18.61
N LEU A 218 -9.96 -14.99 -18.02
CA LEU A 218 -10.55 -16.32 -17.80
C LEU A 218 -10.88 -17.03 -19.11
N GLN A 219 -11.39 -16.30 -20.10
CA GLN A 219 -11.73 -16.86 -21.41
C GLN A 219 -10.51 -17.31 -22.19
N ALA A 220 -9.42 -16.52 -22.17
CA ALA A 220 -8.23 -16.84 -22.91
C ALA A 220 -6.97 -16.31 -22.22
N ARG A 221 -6.45 -17.11 -21.29
CA ARG A 221 -5.23 -16.83 -20.51
C ARG A 221 -4.02 -16.58 -21.41
N PHE A 222 -2.97 -16.03 -20.82
CA PHE A 222 -1.68 -15.91 -21.50
C PHE A 222 -1.09 -17.30 -21.69
N ASP A 223 -0.91 -17.69 -22.95
CA ASP A 223 -0.12 -18.86 -23.31
C ASP A 223 1.23 -18.36 -23.83
N LEU A 224 2.21 -18.34 -22.92
CA LEU A 224 3.56 -17.89 -23.21
C LEU A 224 4.29 -18.84 -24.18
N SER A 225 3.87 -20.10 -24.24
CA SER A 225 4.45 -21.10 -25.13
C SER A 225 3.91 -20.96 -26.55
N SER A 226 2.68 -20.46 -26.70
CA SER A 226 2.03 -20.24 -27.98
C SER A 226 2.10 -18.79 -28.47
N LEU A 227 2.97 -17.94 -27.90
CA LEU A 227 3.26 -16.61 -28.47
C LEU A 227 3.89 -16.82 -29.85
N ARG A 228 3.03 -16.93 -30.87
CA ARG A 228 3.44 -17.15 -32.26
C ARG A 228 4.20 -15.91 -32.72
N LYS A 229 5.39 -16.12 -33.29
CA LYS A 229 6.26 -15.03 -33.74
C LYS A 229 5.68 -14.22 -34.91
N ASP A 230 4.62 -14.71 -35.55
CA ASP A 230 4.07 -14.11 -36.76
C ASP A 230 2.73 -13.40 -36.54
N ALA A 231 1.98 -13.77 -35.49
CA ALA A 231 0.70 -13.14 -35.16
C ALA A 231 0.38 -13.24 -33.67
N VAL A 232 -0.18 -12.18 -33.10
CA VAL A 232 -0.49 -12.08 -31.67
C VAL A 232 -1.86 -11.45 -31.46
N ARG A 233 -2.50 -11.73 -30.31
CA ARG A 233 -3.75 -11.05 -29.96
C ARG A 233 -3.45 -9.64 -29.48
N MET A 234 -4.41 -8.74 -29.64
CA MET A 234 -4.32 -7.41 -29.01
C MET A 234 -4.07 -7.51 -27.51
N PHE A 235 -4.73 -8.47 -26.87
CA PHE A 235 -4.63 -8.74 -25.44
C PHE A 235 -3.27 -9.33 -25.00
N ASP A 236 -2.41 -9.76 -25.92
CA ASP A 236 -1.05 -10.20 -25.62
C ASP A 236 -0.03 -9.05 -25.73
N VAL A 237 -0.50 -7.82 -25.98
CA VAL A 237 0.35 -6.64 -26.22
C VAL A 237 0.08 -5.56 -25.16
N PRO A 238 0.88 -5.50 -24.07
CA PRO A 238 0.71 -4.47 -23.05
C PRO A 238 1.12 -3.07 -23.47
N PHE A 239 2.09 -2.95 -24.37
CA PHE A 239 2.56 -1.67 -24.88
C PHE A 239 2.80 -1.71 -26.38
N TYR A 240 2.64 -0.55 -27.02
CA TYR A 240 3.27 -0.33 -28.30
C TYR A 240 3.93 1.05 -28.36
N PHE A 241 4.96 1.13 -29.20
CA PHE A 241 5.76 2.31 -29.46
C PHE A 241 5.58 2.74 -30.90
N SER A 242 5.40 4.04 -31.09
CA SER A 242 5.32 4.66 -32.41
C SER A 242 6.26 5.86 -32.43
N LYS A 243 7.31 5.76 -33.25
CA LYS A 243 8.21 6.86 -33.62
C LYS A 243 8.20 6.99 -35.14
N LYS A 244 8.51 8.18 -35.68
CA LYS A 244 8.56 8.39 -37.14
C LYS A 244 9.35 7.25 -37.82
N GLY A 245 8.66 6.43 -38.61
CA GLY A 245 9.21 5.32 -39.38
C GLY A 245 9.52 4.02 -38.64
N LYS A 246 9.20 3.89 -37.33
CA LYS A 246 9.39 2.64 -36.57
C LYS A 246 8.23 2.39 -35.62
N LYS A 247 7.53 1.27 -35.83
CA LYS A 247 6.47 0.78 -34.94
C LYS A 247 6.93 -0.50 -34.25
N GLN A 248 6.85 -0.52 -32.93
CA GLN A 248 7.25 -1.67 -32.12
C GLN A 248 6.16 -2.03 -31.12
N VAL A 249 6.03 -3.30 -30.80
CA VAL A 249 5.17 -3.80 -29.72
C VAL A 249 6.02 -4.44 -28.64
N VAL A 250 5.51 -4.40 -27.41
CA VAL A 250 5.99 -5.23 -26.31
C VAL A 250 4.95 -6.33 -26.11
N LEU A 251 5.36 -7.58 -26.24
CA LEU A 251 4.52 -8.74 -25.94
C LEU A 251 4.40 -8.95 -24.43
N ILE A 252 3.43 -9.76 -24.01
CA ILE A 252 3.12 -10.02 -22.60
C ILE A 252 4.28 -10.62 -21.80
N ASP A 253 5.23 -11.27 -22.46
CA ASP A 253 6.46 -11.80 -21.85
C ASP A 253 7.61 -10.77 -21.76
N GLY A 254 7.40 -9.57 -22.28
CA GLY A 254 8.37 -8.47 -22.33
C GLY A 254 9.21 -8.41 -23.62
N THR A 255 8.99 -9.31 -24.59
CA THR A 255 9.71 -9.27 -25.88
C THR A 255 9.33 -8.04 -26.69
N ARG A 256 10.33 -7.36 -27.27
CA ARG A 256 10.13 -6.24 -28.20
C ARG A 256 10.28 -6.70 -29.64
N LEU A 257 9.30 -6.39 -30.48
CA LEU A 257 9.31 -6.74 -31.90
C LEU A 257 8.88 -5.52 -32.73
N GLU A 258 9.44 -5.40 -33.93
CA GLU A 258 8.88 -4.51 -34.95
C GLU A 258 7.57 -5.11 -35.47
N ALA A 259 6.55 -4.25 -35.60
CA ALA A 259 5.19 -4.71 -35.86
C ALA A 259 4.36 -3.63 -36.58
N ASP A 260 4.82 -3.25 -37.77
CA ASP A 260 4.16 -2.19 -38.56
C ASP A 260 2.76 -2.61 -39.03
N HIS A 261 2.61 -3.86 -39.47
CA HIS A 261 1.33 -4.41 -39.92
C HIS A 261 0.35 -4.54 -38.76
N PHE A 262 0.82 -5.00 -37.60
CA PHE A 262 -0.02 -5.12 -36.41
C PHE A 262 -0.71 -3.80 -36.05
N LEU A 263 0.04 -2.70 -36.00
CA LEU A 263 -0.57 -1.40 -35.65
C LEU A 263 -1.50 -0.88 -36.75
N LYS A 264 -1.21 -1.17 -38.03
CA LYS A 264 -2.11 -0.79 -39.12
C LYS A 264 -3.45 -1.54 -39.01
N GLU A 265 -3.42 -2.82 -38.69
CA GLU A 265 -4.63 -3.61 -38.49
C GLU A 265 -5.37 -3.24 -37.20
N LEU A 266 -4.63 -2.92 -36.13
CA LEU A 266 -5.19 -2.42 -34.88
C LEU A 266 -6.04 -1.14 -35.11
N GLU A 267 -5.51 -0.20 -35.91
CA GLU A 267 -6.19 1.03 -36.30
C GLU A 267 -7.38 0.74 -37.23
N THR A 268 -7.19 -0.10 -38.26
CA THR A 268 -8.25 -0.45 -39.23
C THR A 268 -9.43 -1.17 -38.56
N SER A 269 -9.15 -2.01 -37.57
CA SER A 269 -10.14 -2.74 -36.79
C SER A 269 -10.76 -1.92 -35.65
N GLY A 270 -10.29 -0.67 -35.44
CA GLY A 270 -10.76 0.20 -34.34
C GLY A 270 -10.52 -0.39 -32.94
N LEU A 271 -9.45 -1.18 -32.80
CA LEU A 271 -8.99 -1.78 -31.55
C LEU A 271 -7.98 -0.87 -30.82
N ASP A 272 -7.37 0.06 -31.56
CA ASP A 272 -6.42 1.06 -31.07
C ASP A 272 -7.01 1.97 -29.98
N LYS A 273 -8.34 2.12 -29.95
CA LYS A 273 -9.08 2.82 -28.88
C LYS A 273 -8.75 2.31 -27.47
N TRP A 274 -8.33 1.05 -27.31
CA TRP A 274 -7.92 0.49 -26.01
C TRP A 274 -6.49 0.87 -25.59
N PHE A 275 -5.72 1.47 -26.49
CA PHE A 275 -4.36 1.90 -26.23
C PHE A 275 -4.28 3.39 -25.92
N PHE A 276 -4.13 3.68 -24.65
CA PHE A 276 -4.01 5.03 -24.16
C PHE A 276 -2.58 5.55 -24.32
N ARG A 277 -2.43 6.76 -24.87
CA ARG A 277 -1.11 7.39 -25.06
C ARG A 277 -0.55 7.90 -23.74
N ILE A 278 0.50 7.26 -23.24
CA ILE A 278 1.11 7.62 -21.95
C ILE A 278 2.32 8.58 -22.09
N SER A 279 2.99 8.54 -23.23
CA SER A 279 4.10 9.45 -23.56
C SER A 279 4.07 9.86 -25.04
N SER A 280 5.08 10.62 -25.49
CA SER A 280 5.19 11.04 -26.88
C SER A 280 5.29 9.85 -27.85
N THR A 281 5.83 8.72 -27.40
CA THR A 281 6.11 7.55 -28.23
C THR A 281 5.46 6.26 -27.73
N CYS A 282 5.06 6.17 -26.47
CA CYS A 282 4.50 4.95 -25.86
C CYS A 282 3.00 5.05 -25.69
N ARG A 283 2.30 3.96 -26.01
CA ARG A 283 0.90 3.72 -25.63
C ARG A 283 0.78 2.43 -24.83
N VAL A 284 -0.13 2.44 -23.88
CA VAL A 284 -0.39 1.33 -22.96
C VAL A 284 -1.78 0.77 -23.19
N ASN A 285 -1.92 -0.56 -23.20
CA ASN A 285 -3.20 -1.22 -23.31
C ASN A 285 -3.98 -1.12 -21.98
N MET A 286 -5.07 -0.37 -21.99
CA MET A 286 -5.87 -0.08 -20.81
C MET A 286 -6.64 -1.30 -20.31
N MET A 287 -6.83 -2.35 -21.13
CA MET A 287 -7.45 -3.60 -20.67
C MET A 287 -6.65 -4.31 -19.58
N HIS A 288 -5.35 -4.03 -19.47
CA HIS A 288 -4.46 -4.63 -18.47
C HIS A 288 -4.29 -3.79 -17.21
N ILE A 289 -4.78 -2.55 -17.22
CA ILE A 289 -4.62 -1.63 -16.09
C ILE A 289 -5.59 -2.01 -14.98
N ARG A 290 -5.13 -1.87 -13.74
CA ARG A 290 -5.94 -2.04 -12.55
C ARG A 290 -6.88 -0.85 -12.39
N PHE A 291 -8.18 -1.13 -12.48
CA PHE A 291 -9.24 -0.16 -12.15
C PHE A 291 -9.73 -0.35 -10.70
N PRO A 292 -10.28 0.71 -10.07
CA PRO A 292 -10.36 2.09 -10.56
C PRO A 292 -8.99 2.81 -10.49
N ILE A 293 -8.76 3.75 -11.43
CA ILE A 293 -7.55 4.58 -11.46
C ILE A 293 -7.79 5.84 -10.62
N SER A 294 -6.84 6.19 -9.75
CA SER A 294 -6.93 7.41 -8.94
C SER A 294 -6.84 8.67 -9.83
N PRO A 295 -7.65 9.73 -9.59
CA PRO A 295 -7.57 10.99 -10.34
C PRO A 295 -6.19 11.68 -10.28
N ASN A 296 -5.40 11.39 -9.24
CA ASN A 296 -4.07 11.95 -9.04
C ASN A 296 -2.96 10.91 -9.22
N ALA A 297 -3.24 9.80 -9.91
CA ALA A 297 -2.26 8.76 -10.15
C ALA A 297 -1.02 9.34 -10.86
N THR A 298 0.15 9.18 -10.25
CA THR A 298 1.45 9.53 -10.85
C THR A 298 1.96 8.41 -11.75
N GLN A 299 1.39 7.21 -11.62
CA GLN A 299 1.77 6.01 -12.33
C GLN A 299 0.55 5.12 -12.50
N LEU A 300 0.42 4.47 -13.65
CA LEU A 300 -0.57 3.44 -13.87
C LEU A 300 -0.08 2.10 -13.30
N GLU A 301 -1.00 1.25 -12.86
CA GLU A 301 -0.67 -0.07 -12.33
C GLU A 301 -1.27 -1.14 -13.23
N PHE A 302 -0.46 -2.10 -13.66
CA PHE A 302 -0.99 -3.31 -14.30
C PHE A 302 -1.61 -4.27 -13.28
N ARG A 303 -2.49 -5.14 -13.78
CA ARG A 303 -2.87 -6.39 -13.08
C ARG A 303 -1.62 -7.24 -12.79
N LYS A 304 -1.68 -8.01 -11.71
CA LYS A 304 -0.52 -8.72 -11.14
C LYS A 304 0.06 -9.71 -12.16
N GLU A 305 -0.80 -10.42 -12.87
CA GLU A 305 -0.50 -11.45 -13.86
C GLU A 305 0.27 -10.85 -15.06
N VAL A 306 -0.16 -9.66 -15.51
CA VAL A 306 0.50 -8.90 -16.58
C VAL A 306 1.88 -8.45 -16.13
N PHE A 307 1.98 -7.87 -14.92
CA PHE A 307 3.26 -7.43 -14.38
C PHE A 307 4.25 -8.59 -14.22
N GLN A 308 3.78 -9.73 -13.71
CA GLN A 308 4.60 -10.94 -13.54
C GLN A 308 5.07 -11.52 -14.88
N SER A 309 4.21 -11.52 -15.89
CA SER A 309 4.57 -12.02 -17.23
C SER A 309 5.61 -11.13 -17.90
N LEU A 310 5.46 -9.81 -17.84
CA LEU A 310 6.43 -8.85 -18.39
C LEU A 310 7.81 -8.98 -17.73
N ARG A 311 7.86 -9.36 -16.45
CA ARG A 311 9.10 -9.54 -15.69
C ARG A 311 9.97 -10.70 -16.16
N LEU A 312 9.49 -11.53 -17.10
CA LEU A 312 10.30 -12.58 -17.73
C LEU A 312 11.44 -11.99 -18.57
N LYS A 313 11.21 -10.86 -19.26
CA LYS A 313 12.22 -10.21 -20.11
C LYS A 313 12.45 -8.72 -19.81
N MET A 314 11.66 -8.13 -18.92
CA MET A 314 11.81 -6.72 -18.53
C MET A 314 12.12 -6.54 -17.03
N THR A 315 12.84 -5.47 -16.71
CA THR A 315 13.05 -5.06 -15.33
C THR A 315 11.81 -4.38 -14.76
N ALA A 316 11.61 -4.50 -13.43
CA ALA A 316 10.51 -3.79 -12.75
C ALA A 316 10.61 -2.27 -12.94
N MET A 317 11.83 -1.74 -13.01
CA MET A 317 12.11 -0.33 -13.25
C MET A 317 11.72 0.08 -14.68
N GLU A 318 12.05 -0.72 -15.71
CA GLU A 318 11.61 -0.43 -17.09
C GLU A 318 10.09 -0.41 -17.20
N ILE A 319 9.41 -1.41 -16.65
CA ILE A 319 7.93 -1.47 -16.63
C ILE A 319 7.38 -0.25 -15.90
N GLY A 320 7.95 0.07 -14.73
CA GLY A 320 7.52 1.21 -13.91
C GLY A 320 7.67 2.54 -14.63
N ASN A 321 8.81 2.76 -15.30
CA ASN A 321 9.11 3.97 -16.06
C ASN A 321 8.14 4.15 -17.25
N LEU A 322 7.77 3.06 -17.93
CA LEU A 322 6.80 3.11 -19.03
C LEU A 322 5.39 3.45 -18.56
N LEU A 323 5.05 3.16 -17.30
CA LEU A 323 3.73 3.41 -16.72
C LEU A 323 3.61 4.78 -16.02
N GLN A 324 4.66 5.60 -16.04
CA GLN A 324 4.60 6.93 -15.43
C GLN A 324 3.65 7.85 -16.20
N VAL A 325 2.72 8.47 -15.46
CA VAL A 325 1.79 9.47 -16.00
C VAL A 325 2.56 10.77 -16.19
N THR A 326 2.80 11.16 -17.44
CA THR A 326 3.54 12.38 -17.77
C THR A 326 2.78 13.64 -17.36
N GLU A 327 3.50 14.73 -17.10
CA GLU A 327 2.91 16.01 -16.70
C GLU A 327 1.98 16.58 -17.78
N TRP A 328 2.30 16.35 -19.05
CA TRP A 328 1.47 16.69 -20.20
C TRP A 328 0.07 16.07 -20.10
N MET A 329 -0.04 14.78 -19.76
CA MET A 329 -1.34 14.14 -19.58
C MET A 329 -2.13 14.68 -18.40
N ARG A 330 -1.45 15.06 -17.32
CA ARG A 330 -2.10 15.66 -16.14
C ARG A 330 -2.71 17.02 -16.48
N LYS A 331 -2.04 17.82 -17.32
CA LYS A 331 -2.51 19.14 -17.73
C LYS A 331 -3.64 19.07 -18.76
N GLU A 332 -3.57 18.14 -19.71
CA GLU A 332 -4.53 18.06 -20.82
C GLU A 332 -5.79 17.21 -20.52
N LYS A 333 -6.02 16.79 -19.26
CA LYS A 333 -7.18 15.95 -18.85
C LYS A 333 -7.40 14.66 -19.66
N LYS A 334 -6.49 14.26 -20.54
CA LYS A 334 -6.64 13.10 -21.45
C LYS A 334 -6.99 11.78 -20.78
N LEU A 335 -6.39 11.51 -19.63
CA LEU A 335 -6.70 10.30 -18.87
C LEU A 335 -8.13 10.34 -18.33
N LYS A 336 -8.59 11.51 -17.89
CA LYS A 336 -9.96 11.70 -17.43
C LYS A 336 -10.94 11.50 -18.59
N ASP A 337 -10.68 12.13 -19.73
CA ASP A 337 -11.57 12.02 -20.89
C ASP A 337 -11.67 10.56 -21.40
N PHE A 338 -10.55 9.84 -21.41
CA PHE A 338 -10.56 8.40 -21.71
C PHE A 338 -11.39 7.59 -20.70
N LEU A 339 -11.23 7.89 -19.39
CA LEU A 339 -11.98 7.21 -18.33
C LEU A 339 -13.48 7.51 -18.39
N ASP A 340 -13.85 8.73 -18.76
CA ASP A 340 -15.25 9.15 -18.92
C ASP A 340 -15.89 8.45 -20.13
N ASP A 341 -15.11 8.14 -21.19
CA ASP A 341 -15.59 7.43 -22.39
C ASP A 341 -15.47 5.88 -22.29
N VAL A 342 -14.77 5.34 -21.29
CA VAL A 342 -14.46 3.90 -21.21
C VAL A 342 -15.70 3.00 -21.23
N HIS A 343 -16.83 3.51 -20.73
CA HIS A 343 -18.11 2.80 -20.70
C HIS A 343 -18.72 2.58 -22.09
N ASN A 344 -18.31 3.37 -23.09
CA ASN A 344 -18.76 3.24 -24.48
C ASN A 344 -17.85 2.34 -25.32
N LEU A 345 -16.66 2.00 -24.81
CA LEU A 345 -15.68 1.19 -25.53
C LEU A 345 -16.11 -0.28 -25.58
N ARG A 346 -16.11 -0.85 -26.80
CA ARG A 346 -16.38 -2.28 -27.03
C ARG A 346 -15.08 -3.07 -27.11
N HIS A 347 -15.07 -4.28 -26.59
CA HIS A 347 -13.92 -5.20 -26.60
C HIS A 347 -13.95 -6.24 -27.72
N LYS A 348 -14.97 -6.28 -28.59
CA LYS A 348 -15.02 -7.21 -29.73
C LYS A 348 -13.72 -7.16 -30.55
N GLY A 349 -13.12 -8.32 -30.82
CA GLY A 349 -11.87 -8.46 -31.57
C GLY A 349 -10.60 -8.52 -30.71
N TRP A 350 -10.71 -8.42 -29.38
CA TRP A 350 -9.57 -8.45 -28.45
C TRP A 350 -8.70 -9.72 -28.55
N ASP A 351 -9.31 -10.84 -28.92
CA ASP A 351 -8.72 -12.18 -29.03
C ASP A 351 -8.37 -12.58 -30.47
N GLN A 352 -8.65 -11.71 -31.45
CA GLN A 352 -8.27 -11.96 -32.84
C GLN A 352 -6.75 -11.94 -32.98
N LEU A 353 -6.20 -12.92 -33.70
CA LEU A 353 -4.79 -12.96 -34.05
C LEU A 353 -4.51 -11.93 -35.14
N ILE A 354 -3.65 -10.97 -34.84
CA ILE A 354 -3.23 -9.92 -35.75
C ILE A 354 -1.78 -10.20 -36.17
N PRO A 355 -1.47 -10.26 -37.47
CA PRO A 355 -0.10 -10.45 -37.95
C PRO A 355 0.83 -9.32 -37.50
N LEU A 356 2.06 -9.66 -37.11
CA LEU A 356 3.05 -8.69 -36.65
C LEU A 356 3.59 -7.85 -37.82
N ASN A 357 3.98 -8.49 -38.92
CA ASN A 357 4.57 -7.86 -40.11
C ASN A 357 3.89 -8.27 -41.41
#